data_AF-N8VN68-F1
#
_entry.id   AF-N8VN68-F1
#
_cell.length_a   1.000
_cell.length_b   1.000
_cell.length_c   1.000
_cell.angle_alpha   90.00
_cell.angle_beta   90.00
_cell.angle_gamma   90.00
#
_symmetry.space_group_name_H-M   'P 1'
#
loop_
_entity.id
_entity.type
_entity.pdbx_description
1 polymer ?
#
loop_
_entity_poly.entity_id
_entity_poly.type
_entity_poly.pdbx_seq_one_letter_code
_entity_poly.pdbx_strand_id
1 'polypeptide(L)'
;MNLYDQYSLRVNDNPYKTLCLSLGGVHKTIQILDMLTPKTEFFAVDATRSTEIKPHNIKQYRFVRNAVKMLSPYSRVWGFSYDRSLLAGLNVYKVDDFLDGLEHVINHGVFVPENVYFQTMDRISLVRGDKKPGI
;
A
#
# COMPACT_ATOMS: atom_id res chain seq x y z
N MET A 1 -20.32 -23.37 -15.64
CA MET A 1 -19.01 -22.84 -15.19
C MET A 1 -19.08 -21.34 -15.36
N ASN A 2 -19.19 -20.58 -14.27
CA ASN A 2 -19.53 -19.16 -14.30
C ASN A 2 -18.31 -18.32 -14.74
N LEU A 3 -18.48 -17.49 -15.77
CA LEU A 3 -17.51 -16.48 -16.21
C LEU A 3 -17.22 -15.39 -15.16
N TYR A 4 -17.92 -15.42 -14.02
CA TYR A 4 -17.80 -14.46 -12.92
C TYR A 4 -16.66 -14.77 -11.93
N ASP A 5 -16.00 -15.93 -12.02
CA ASP A 5 -14.85 -16.28 -11.15
C ASP A 5 -13.49 -15.80 -11.69
N GLN A 6 -13.45 -15.13 -12.85
CA GLN A 6 -12.19 -14.84 -13.55
C GLN A 6 -11.42 -13.60 -13.08
N TYR A 7 -11.93 -12.83 -12.11
CA TYR A 7 -11.22 -11.67 -11.57
C TYR A 7 -11.10 -11.73 -10.05
N SER A 8 -10.48 -12.81 -9.54
CA SER A 8 -9.86 -12.73 -8.21
C SER A 8 -8.75 -11.69 -8.30
N LEU A 9 -8.91 -10.56 -7.62
CA LEU A 9 -7.87 -9.54 -7.52
C LEU A 9 -6.57 -10.22 -7.04
N ARG A 10 -5.54 -10.25 -7.88
CA ARG A 10 -4.23 -10.81 -7.52
C ARG A 10 -3.48 -9.75 -6.73
N VAL A 11 -3.59 -9.84 -5.41
CA VAL A 11 -2.80 -9.02 -4.48
C VAL A 11 -1.50 -9.76 -4.20
N ASN A 12 -0.36 -9.06 -4.23
CA ASN A 12 0.94 -9.69 -4.02
C ASN A 12 1.19 -9.98 -2.53
N ASP A 13 1.75 -11.16 -2.24
CA ASP A 13 1.96 -11.68 -0.87
C ASP A 13 3.12 -11.00 -0.11
N ASN A 14 4.16 -10.54 -0.82
CA ASN A 14 5.27 -9.78 -0.22
C ASN A 14 5.46 -8.44 -0.94
N PRO A 15 4.66 -7.44 -0.57
CA PRO A 15 4.71 -6.12 -1.20
C PRO A 15 6.03 -5.39 -0.95
N TYR A 16 6.62 -5.44 0.25
CA TYR A 16 7.84 -4.69 0.57
C TYR A 16 9.02 -5.11 -0.31
N LYS A 17 9.32 -6.42 -0.36
CA LYS A 17 10.44 -6.93 -1.15
C LYS A 17 10.24 -6.66 -2.64
N THR A 18 9.01 -6.86 -3.12
CA THR A 18 8.64 -6.58 -4.51
C THR A 18 8.84 -5.11 -4.85
N LEU A 19 8.45 -4.21 -3.96
CA LEU A 19 8.62 -2.77 -4.12
C LEU A 19 10.09 -2.34 -4.04
N CYS A 20 10.88 -2.86 -3.11
CA CYS A 20 12.32 -2.59 -3.05
C CYS A 20 13.04 -3.00 -4.34
N LEU A 21 12.75 -4.19 -4.87
CA LEU A 21 13.31 -4.67 -6.13
C LEU A 21 12.85 -3.83 -7.32
N SER A 22 11.57 -3.51 -7.38
CA SER A 22 10.98 -2.79 -8.53
C SER A 22 11.37 -1.31 -8.56
N LEU A 23 11.53 -0.69 -7.40
CA LEU A 23 11.77 0.75 -7.27
C LEU A 23 13.26 1.06 -7.09
N GLY A 24 14.09 0.08 -6.73
CA GLY A 24 15.54 0.26 -6.58
C GLY A 24 15.96 0.73 -5.18
N GLY A 25 15.25 0.30 -4.13
CA GLY A 25 15.70 0.42 -2.74
C GLY A 25 14.66 0.93 -1.74
N VAL A 26 15.06 0.87 -0.46
CA VAL A 26 14.22 1.12 0.72
C VAL A 26 13.66 2.53 0.77
N HIS A 27 14.42 3.55 0.35
CA HIS A 27 13.99 4.95 0.43
C HIS A 27 12.69 5.23 -0.33
N LYS A 28 12.52 4.66 -1.53
CA LYS A 28 11.29 4.83 -2.31
C LYS A 28 10.13 4.04 -1.72
N THR A 29 10.44 2.92 -1.07
CA THR A 29 9.45 2.15 -0.32
C THR A 29 8.96 2.93 0.90
N ILE A 30 9.83 3.68 1.59
CA ILE A 30 9.45 4.62 2.66
C ILE A 30 8.60 5.77 2.09
N GLN A 31 8.93 6.32 0.92
CA GLN A 31 8.09 7.34 0.27
C GLN A 31 6.65 6.84 0.02
N ILE A 32 6.47 5.56 -0.31
CA ILE A 32 5.13 4.97 -0.41
C ILE A 32 4.43 4.99 0.95
N LEU A 33 5.11 4.55 2.02
CA LEU A 33 4.56 4.56 3.38
C LEU A 33 4.03 5.94 3.76
N ASP A 34 4.78 7.00 3.46
CA ASP A 34 4.38 8.37 3.80
C ASP A 34 3.06 8.80 3.15
N MET A 35 2.75 8.26 1.96
CA MET A 35 1.52 8.56 1.22
C MET A 35 0.30 7.77 1.71
N LEU A 36 0.50 6.65 2.42
CA LEU A 36 -0.60 5.78 2.85
C LEU A 36 -1.43 6.41 3.97
N THR A 37 -2.74 6.17 3.94
CA THR A 37 -3.66 6.62 4.98
C THR A 37 -4.11 5.46 5.88
N PRO A 38 -4.55 5.73 7.13
CA PRO A 38 -5.00 4.68 8.04
C PRO A 38 -6.26 3.92 7.60
N LYS A 39 -6.96 4.43 6.58
CA LYS A 39 -8.18 3.82 6.05
C LYS A 39 -7.90 2.91 4.86
N THR A 40 -6.66 2.89 4.36
CA THR A 40 -6.24 2.15 3.17
C THR A 40 -6.04 0.68 3.52
N GLU A 41 -6.70 -0.21 2.79
CA GLU A 41 -6.56 -1.67 2.96
C GLU A 41 -5.58 -2.25 1.95
N PHE A 42 -5.59 -1.71 0.73
CA PHE A 42 -4.64 -2.04 -0.31
C PHE A 42 -4.35 -0.81 -1.16
N PHE A 43 -3.21 -0.81 -1.83
CA PHE A 43 -2.81 0.24 -2.74
C PHE A 43 -2.29 -0.36 -4.03
N ALA A 44 -2.38 0.40 -5.10
CA ALA A 44 -1.79 0.08 -6.38
C ALA A 44 -0.71 1.10 -6.72
N VAL A 45 0.40 0.62 -7.26
CA VAL A 45 1.49 1.48 -7.72
C VAL A 45 1.57 1.40 -9.24
N ASP A 46 1.16 2.48 -9.88
CA ASP A 46 1.23 2.72 -11.32
C ASP A 46 2.56 3.41 -11.66
N ALA A 47 3.66 2.74 -11.30
CA ALA A 47 5.02 3.19 -11.59
C ALA A 47 5.61 2.27 -12.65
N THR A 48 5.39 2.61 -13.92
CA THR A 48 6.11 2.00 -15.03
C THR A 48 7.55 2.50 -15.02
N ARG A 49 8.42 1.83 -14.24
CA ARG A 49 9.89 2.01 -14.22
C ARG A 49 10.42 3.42 -13.91
N SER A 50 9.57 4.37 -13.51
CA SER A 50 10.01 5.71 -13.10
C SER A 50 10.89 5.63 -11.86
N THR A 51 12.04 6.30 -11.88
CA THR A 51 12.90 6.43 -10.71
C THR A 51 12.28 7.30 -9.63
N GLU A 52 11.27 8.10 -9.96
CA GLU A 52 10.58 8.99 -9.02
C GLU A 52 9.12 8.56 -8.88
N ILE A 53 8.71 8.27 -7.64
CA ILE A 53 7.31 7.95 -7.31
C ILE A 53 6.61 9.25 -7.00
N LYS A 54 5.66 9.64 -7.85
CA LYS A 54 4.84 10.81 -7.60
C LYS A 54 3.55 10.39 -6.89
N PRO A 55 2.93 11.28 -6.09
CA PRO A 55 1.70 10.95 -5.38
C PRO A 55 0.57 10.40 -6.25
N HIS A 56 0.47 10.83 -7.51
CA HIS A 56 -0.54 10.35 -8.44
C HIS A 56 -0.26 8.93 -9.01
N ASN A 57 0.95 8.39 -8.82
CA ASN A 57 1.27 7.01 -9.18
C ASN A 57 0.72 6.02 -8.14
N ILE A 58 0.41 6.47 -6.92
CA ILE A 58 -0.12 5.61 -5.88
C ILE A 58 -1.63 5.83 -5.77
N LYS A 59 -2.38 4.76 -6.02
CA LYS A 59 -3.83 4.73 -5.85
C LYS A 59 -4.14 3.92 -4.60
N GLN A 60 -4.96 4.47 -3.71
CA GLN A 60 -5.29 3.85 -2.43
C GLN A 60 -6.72 3.35 -2.46
N TYR A 61 -6.98 2.19 -1.87
CA TYR A 61 -8.25 1.50 -1.97
C TYR A 61 -8.69 0.90 -0.64
N ARG A 62 -10.00 0.68 -0.55
CA ARG A 62 -10.68 -0.02 0.55
C ARG A 62 -11.78 -0.90 -0.02
N PHE A 63 -11.91 -2.12 0.48
CA PHE A 63 -13.05 -2.96 0.15
C PHE A 63 -14.32 -2.43 0.80
N VAL A 64 -15.40 -2.45 0.03
CA VAL A 64 -16.76 -2.23 0.53
C VAL A 64 -17.64 -3.38 0.05
N ARG A 65 -18.83 -3.55 0.64
CA ARG A 65 -19.74 -4.63 0.28
C ARG A 65 -19.95 -4.66 -1.24
N ASN A 66 -19.45 -5.71 -1.89
CA ASN A 66 -19.49 -5.98 -3.34
C ASN A 66 -18.78 -4.96 -4.25
N ALA A 67 -17.94 -4.05 -3.75
CA ALA A 67 -17.20 -3.11 -4.58
C ALA A 67 -15.85 -2.70 -3.96
N VAL A 68 -15.11 -1.84 -4.66
CA VAL A 68 -13.88 -1.22 -4.16
C VAL A 68 -14.06 0.29 -4.16
N LYS A 69 -13.77 0.96 -3.05
CA LYS A 69 -13.66 2.42 -3.05
C LYS A 69 -12.22 2.82 -3.23
N MET A 70 -11.97 3.77 -4.13
CA MET A 70 -10.67 4.40 -4.30
C MET A 70 -10.65 5.73 -3.53
N LEU A 71 -9.55 6.03 -2.86
CA LEU A 71 -9.34 7.35 -2.29
C LEU A 71 -9.11 8.33 -3.44
N SER A 72 -9.94 9.36 -3.55
CA SER A 72 -9.77 10.34 -4.61
C SER A 72 -8.41 11.03 -4.46
N PRO A 73 -7.61 11.14 -5.54
CA PRO A 73 -6.31 11.80 -5.50
C PRO A 73 -6.40 13.29 -5.13
N TYR A 74 -7.59 13.91 -5.23
CA TYR A 74 -7.76 15.36 -5.07
C TYR A 74 -8.55 15.80 -3.83
N SER A 75 -9.27 14.90 -3.14
CA SER A 75 -10.20 15.35 -2.10
C SER A 75 -9.99 14.78 -0.69
N ARG A 76 -9.03 13.87 -0.46
CA ARG A 76 -8.93 13.09 0.81
C ARG A 76 -10.26 12.42 1.23
N VAL A 77 -11.24 12.38 0.33
CA VAL A 77 -12.54 11.75 0.49
C VAL A 77 -12.55 10.53 -0.41
N TRP A 78 -13.10 9.43 0.11
CA TRP A 78 -13.31 8.22 -0.68
C TRP A 78 -14.23 8.53 -1.85
N GLY A 79 -13.74 8.29 -3.06
CA GLY A 79 -14.48 8.51 -4.29
C GLY A 79 -15.60 7.49 -4.50
N PHE A 80 -16.14 7.48 -5.72
CA PHE A 80 -17.16 6.51 -6.14
C PHE A 80 -16.66 5.07 -6.00
N SER A 81 -17.60 4.13 -5.89
CA SER A 81 -17.29 2.71 -5.93
C SER A 81 -16.89 2.32 -7.36
N TYR A 82 -15.79 1.59 -7.47
CA TYR A 82 -15.21 1.10 -8.70
C TYR A 82 -15.36 -0.42 -8.78
N ASP A 83 -15.49 -0.92 -10.00
CA ASP A 83 -15.42 -2.34 -10.29
C ASP A 83 -13.99 -2.86 -10.07
N ARG A 84 -13.86 -4.11 -9.59
CA ARG A 84 -12.58 -4.78 -9.33
C ARG A 84 -11.73 -4.92 -10.60
N SER A 85 -12.35 -4.98 -11.78
CA SER A 85 -11.67 -5.05 -13.08
C SER A 85 -10.70 -3.90 -13.34
N LEU A 86 -10.93 -2.71 -12.78
CA LEU A 86 -10.01 -1.56 -12.90
C LEU A 86 -8.63 -1.81 -12.29
N LEU A 87 -8.51 -2.82 -11.44
CA LEU A 87 -7.27 -3.19 -10.78
C LEU A 87 -6.52 -4.33 -11.49
N ALA A 88 -7.14 -4.98 -12.48
CA ALA A 88 -6.62 -6.20 -13.10
C ALA A 88 -5.30 -5.99 -13.87
N GLY A 89 -4.93 -4.75 -14.18
CA GLY A 89 -3.67 -4.39 -14.84
C GLY A 89 -2.64 -3.67 -13.95
N LEU A 90 -2.93 -3.49 -12.66
CA LEU A 90 -2.05 -2.76 -11.74
C LEU A 90 -1.33 -3.70 -10.79
N ASN A 91 -0.16 -3.27 -10.32
CA ASN A 91 0.52 -3.95 -9.21
C ASN A 91 -0.19 -3.57 -7.90
N VAL A 92 -0.95 -4.50 -7.35
CA VAL A 92 -1.75 -4.31 -6.14
C VAL A 92 -1.09 -4.97 -4.94
N TYR A 93 -1.08 -4.26 -3.82
CA TYR A 93 -0.38 -4.61 -2.60
C TYR A 93 -1.27 -4.39 -1.38
N LYS A 94 -1.33 -5.39 -0.49
CA LYS A 94 -2.04 -5.26 0.78
C LYS A 94 -1.23 -4.37 1.73
N VAL A 95 -1.92 -3.46 2.43
CA VAL A 95 -1.25 -2.51 3.32
C VAL A 95 -0.63 -3.25 4.51
N ASP A 96 -1.37 -4.14 5.18
CA ASP A 96 -0.84 -4.85 6.37
C ASP A 96 0.44 -5.62 6.04
N ASP A 97 0.44 -6.43 4.97
CA ASP A 97 1.61 -7.22 4.54
C ASP A 97 2.80 -6.33 4.13
N PHE A 98 2.52 -5.11 3.65
CA PHE A 98 3.53 -4.09 3.35
C PHE A 98 4.17 -3.52 4.60
N LEU A 99 3.36 -3.20 5.61
CA LEU A 99 3.83 -2.69 6.88
C LEU A 99 4.66 -3.75 7.61
N ASP A 100 4.22 -5.01 7.61
CA ASP A 100 4.96 -6.12 8.22
C ASP A 100 6.32 -6.35 7.55
N GLY A 101 6.35 -6.34 6.22
CA GLY A 101 7.60 -6.49 5.46
C GLY A 101 8.57 -5.32 5.67
N LEU A 102 8.04 -4.09 5.74
CA LEU A 102 8.83 -2.89 5.98
C LEU A 102 9.40 -2.86 7.41
N GLU A 103 8.57 -3.15 8.41
CA GLU A 103 8.97 -3.24 9.81
C GLU A 103 10.07 -4.29 10.01
N HIS A 104 9.88 -5.49 9.45
CA HIS A 104 10.87 -6.55 9.53
C HIS A 104 12.24 -6.12 8.97
N VAL A 105 12.26 -5.47 7.81
CA VAL A 105 13.51 -5.09 7.17
C VAL A 105 14.17 -3.90 7.87
N ILE A 106 13.41 -2.95 8.41
CA ILE A 106 13.98 -1.85 9.20
C ILE A 106 14.54 -2.35 10.54
N ASN A 107 13.93 -3.36 11.15
CA ASN A 107 14.39 -3.94 12.42
C ASN A 107 15.59 -4.87 12.26
N HIS A 108 15.68 -5.59 11.14
CA HIS A 108 16.60 -6.73 11.02
C HIS A 108 17.39 -6.79 9.72
N GLY A 109 16.93 -6.11 8.66
CA GLY A 109 17.47 -6.28 7.30
C GLY A 109 18.42 -5.18 6.86
N VAL A 110 18.30 -3.97 7.40
CA VAL A 110 19.13 -2.81 7.02
C VAL A 110 19.45 -1.92 8.21
N PHE A 111 20.60 -1.24 8.15
CA PHE A 111 20.90 -0.17 9.07
C PHE A 111 20.11 1.09 8.69
N VAL A 112 19.35 1.64 9.65
CA VAL A 112 18.58 2.87 9.48
C VAL A 112 18.98 3.84 10.59
N PRO A 113 19.29 5.11 10.28
CA PRO A 113 19.54 6.13 11.30
C PRO A 113 18.39 6.22 12.29
N GLU A 114 18.71 6.42 13.57
CA GLU A 114 17.74 6.36 14.69
C GLU A 114 16.52 7.29 14.49
N ASN A 115 16.76 8.52 14.02
CA ASN A 115 15.69 9.47 13.72
C ASN A 115 14.74 8.96 12.61
N VAL A 116 15.28 8.35 11.55
CA VAL A 116 14.50 7.79 10.45
C VAL A 116 13.77 6.52 10.90
N TYR A 117 14.42 5.70 11.72
CA TYR A 117 13.82 4.51 12.32
C TYR A 117 12.55 4.87 13.11
N PHE A 118 12.66 5.77 14.08
CA PHE A 118 11.51 6.14 14.92
C PHE A 118 10.39 6.80 14.12
N GLN A 119 10.72 7.72 13.22
CA GLN A 119 9.73 8.32 12.32
C GLN A 119 8.99 7.27 11.47
N THR A 120 9.73 6.27 10.97
CA THR A 120 9.14 5.21 10.16
C THR A 120 8.22 4.32 10.99
N MET A 121 8.64 3.94 12.21
CA MET A 121 7.83 3.12 13.11
C MET A 121 6.57 3.84 13.62
N ASP A 122 6.69 5.14 13.94
CA ASP A 122 5.53 5.98 14.28
C ASP A 122 4.55 6.06 13.11
N ARG A 123 5.07 6.19 11.88
CA ARG A 123 4.24 6.24 10.68
C ARG A 123 3.55 4.90 10.41
N ILE A 124 4.25 3.77 10.57
CA ILE A 124 3.65 2.43 10.48
C ILE A 124 2.50 2.30 11.48
N SER A 125 2.73 2.68 12.74
CA SER A 125 1.72 2.63 13.81
C SER A 125 0.51 3.49 13.46
N LEU A 126 0.73 4.71 12.97
CA LEU A 126 -0.32 5.61 12.53
C LEU A 126 -1.14 5.03 11.36
N VAL A 127 -0.49 4.41 10.36
CA VAL A 127 -1.15 3.83 9.17
C VAL A 127 -1.87 2.53 9.48
N ARG A 128 -1.39 1.70 10.42
CA ARG A 128 -2.21 0.59 10.95
C ARG A 128 -3.51 1.12 11.57
N GLY A 129 -3.52 2.40 11.94
CA GLY A 129 -4.43 2.97 12.90
C GLY A 129 -4.17 2.30 14.24
N ASP A 130 -4.47 2.97 15.34
CA ASP A 130 -4.69 2.27 16.58
C ASP A 130 -5.91 1.33 16.37
N LYS A 131 -5.68 0.14 15.80
CA LYS A 131 -6.45 -1.06 16.12
C LYS A 131 -6.11 -1.35 17.58
N LYS A 132 -6.54 -0.48 18.48
CA LYS A 132 -6.53 -0.77 19.91
C LYS A 132 -7.19 -2.14 20.04
N PRO A 133 -6.55 -3.13 20.66
CA PRO A 133 -7.32 -4.23 21.21
C PRO A 133 -8.35 -3.58 22.13
N GLY A 134 -9.63 -3.90 21.89
CA GLY A 134 -10.75 -3.26 22.56
C GLY A 134 -10.51 -3.15 24.07
N ILE A 135 -10.69 -1.93 24.58
CA ILE A 135 -11.15 -1.72 25.95
C ILE A 135 -12.67 -1.68 25.85
#